data_AF-A0A2N7HNW5-F1
#
_entry.id   AF-A0A2N7HNW5-F1
#
_cell.length_a   1.000
_cell.length_b   1.000
_cell.length_c   1.000
_cell.angle_alpha   90.00
_cell.angle_beta   90.00
_cell.angle_gamma   90.00
#
_symmetry.space_group_name_H-M   'P 1'
#
loop_
_entity.id
_entity.type
_entity.pdbx_description
1 polymer ?
#
loop_
_entity_poly.entity_id
_entity_poly.type
_entity_poly.pdbx_seq_one_letter_code
_entity_poly.pdbx_strand_id
1 'polypeptide(L)'
;SRIHRILKSGVYPAAYVALMQWHENKGFQDIFAHYVSQASRTSEYLSHNVTILLALHRIYRELEPSQIPAFLNRFIEFVTSTNSDGDQNIYAGEVVGLDKVLQACLKQFGFFGHNLITLTWILRCKEVLSKEQYDAMLFNLYRQANSPLEDPDDEIDQAILAQCQSSDNSDEFYNNVHRLVFKYTTNLHQITLADALCFLRERFPEHAAELKCVAEYQCRLLEK
;
A
#
# COMPACT_ATOMS: atom_id res chain seq x y z
N SER A 1 -3.88 -24.26 -13.95
CA SER A 1 -3.14 -24.46 -15.23
C SER A 1 -1.72 -24.93 -14.93
N ARG A 2 -0.93 -25.37 -15.93
CA ARG A 2 0.52 -25.65 -15.75
C ARG A 2 1.26 -24.40 -15.25
N ILE A 3 0.94 -23.23 -15.81
CA ILE A 3 1.48 -21.93 -15.42
C ILE A 3 1.30 -21.71 -13.92
N HIS A 4 0.07 -21.77 -13.39
CA HIS A 4 -0.16 -21.52 -11.95
C HIS A 4 0.61 -22.47 -11.03
N ARG A 5 0.80 -23.74 -11.43
CA ARG A 5 1.60 -24.70 -10.64
C ARG A 5 3.08 -24.31 -10.62
N ILE A 6 3.64 -23.91 -11.76
CA ILE A 6 5.04 -23.43 -11.83
C ILE A 6 5.23 -22.19 -10.97
N LEU A 7 4.30 -21.23 -11.06
CA LEU A 7 4.38 -19.99 -10.28
C LEU A 7 4.20 -20.26 -8.77
N LYS A 8 3.22 -21.10 -8.37
CA LYS A 8 3.03 -21.47 -6.96
C LYS A 8 4.25 -22.17 -6.37
N SER A 9 4.96 -22.99 -7.15
CA SER A 9 6.17 -23.66 -6.69
C SER A 9 7.43 -22.81 -6.71
N GLY A 10 7.38 -21.56 -7.22
CA GLY A 10 8.52 -20.65 -7.27
C GLY A 10 9.75 -21.22 -8.00
N VAL A 11 9.55 -22.10 -9.00
CA VAL A 11 10.66 -22.81 -9.65
C VAL A 11 11.35 -21.91 -10.68
N TYR A 12 12.50 -21.35 -10.32
CA TYR A 12 13.33 -20.56 -11.22
C TYR A 12 14.28 -21.43 -12.06
N PRO A 13 14.50 -21.11 -13.35
CA PRO A 13 13.99 -19.96 -14.10
C PRO A 13 12.62 -20.20 -14.77
N ALA A 14 11.99 -21.36 -14.59
CA ALA A 14 10.72 -21.71 -15.25
C ALA A 14 9.58 -20.74 -14.94
N ALA A 15 9.57 -20.11 -13.75
CA ALA A 15 8.62 -19.09 -13.36
C ALA A 15 8.65 -17.86 -14.28
N TYR A 16 9.83 -17.40 -14.72
CA TYR A 16 9.96 -16.29 -15.67
C TYR A 16 9.27 -16.61 -17.00
N VAL A 17 9.56 -17.80 -17.54
CA VAL A 17 8.97 -18.25 -18.82
C VAL A 17 7.46 -18.42 -18.69
N ALA A 18 7.00 -19.00 -17.58
CA ALA A 18 5.58 -19.22 -17.35
C ALA A 18 4.79 -17.91 -17.21
N LEU A 19 5.34 -16.89 -16.53
CA LEU A 19 4.69 -15.58 -16.43
C LEU A 19 4.66 -14.86 -17.78
N MET A 20 5.77 -14.88 -18.53
CA MET A 20 5.82 -14.30 -19.87
C MET A 20 4.79 -14.95 -20.80
N GLN A 21 4.70 -16.28 -20.80
CA GLN A 21 3.67 -17.01 -21.56
C GLN A 21 2.25 -16.62 -21.12
N TRP A 22 2.02 -16.39 -19.83
CA TRP A 22 0.71 -15.93 -19.39
C TRP A 22 0.40 -14.53 -19.92
N HIS A 23 1.37 -13.62 -19.82
CA HIS A 23 1.25 -12.25 -20.29
C HIS A 23 0.96 -12.20 -21.80
N GLU A 24 1.69 -12.96 -22.61
CA GLU A 24 1.47 -13.04 -24.07
C GLU A 24 0.07 -13.57 -24.42
N ASN A 25 -0.45 -14.53 -23.64
CA ASN A 25 -1.72 -15.20 -23.94
C ASN A 25 -2.97 -14.46 -23.44
N LYS A 26 -2.87 -13.74 -22.31
CA LYS A 26 -4.02 -13.16 -21.59
C LYS A 26 -3.84 -11.70 -21.19
N GLY A 27 -2.63 -11.15 -21.34
CA GLY A 27 -2.29 -9.82 -20.89
C GLY A 27 -2.08 -9.73 -19.37
N PHE A 28 -1.52 -8.59 -18.93
CA PHE A 28 -1.23 -8.34 -17.52
C PHE A 28 -2.49 -8.22 -16.65
N GLN A 29 -3.62 -7.78 -17.21
CA GLN A 29 -4.86 -7.64 -16.44
C GLN A 29 -5.34 -8.98 -15.85
N ASP A 30 -5.22 -10.06 -16.62
CA ASP A 30 -5.59 -11.40 -16.17
C ASP A 30 -4.66 -11.91 -15.05
N ILE A 31 -3.36 -11.63 -15.19
CA ILE A 31 -2.35 -11.90 -14.15
C ILE A 31 -2.69 -11.13 -12.87
N PHE A 32 -2.92 -9.82 -12.98
CA PHE A 32 -3.26 -8.98 -11.84
C PHE A 32 -4.55 -9.45 -11.14
N ALA A 33 -5.60 -9.75 -11.92
CA ALA A 33 -6.87 -10.25 -11.38
C ALA A 33 -6.70 -11.53 -10.54
N HIS A 34 -5.78 -12.43 -10.94
CA HIS A 34 -5.47 -13.63 -10.18
C HIS A 34 -4.83 -13.33 -8.82
N TYR A 35 -3.83 -12.44 -8.79
CA TYR A 35 -3.09 -12.14 -7.56
C TYR A 35 -3.87 -11.19 -6.64
N VAL A 36 -4.62 -10.23 -7.18
CA VAL A 36 -5.42 -9.30 -6.37
C VAL A 36 -6.56 -10.01 -5.64
N SER A 37 -7.12 -11.07 -6.24
CA SER A 37 -8.10 -11.93 -5.58
C SER A 37 -7.52 -12.73 -4.41
N GLN A 38 -6.21 -12.98 -4.39
CA GLN A 38 -5.54 -13.65 -3.28
C GLN A 38 -5.19 -12.63 -2.20
N ALA A 39 -4.57 -11.52 -2.59
CA ALA A 39 -4.19 -10.43 -1.70
C ALA A 39 -5.40 -9.80 -0.97
N SER A 40 -6.57 -9.72 -1.60
CA SER A 40 -7.78 -9.21 -0.92
C SER A 40 -8.29 -10.11 0.21
N ARG A 41 -7.78 -11.34 0.33
CA ARG A 41 -8.20 -12.34 1.33
C ARG A 41 -7.15 -12.56 2.41
N THR A 42 -5.99 -11.91 2.30
CA THR A 42 -4.92 -11.97 3.28
C THR A 42 -4.90 -10.69 4.09
N SER A 43 -4.50 -10.82 5.35
CA SER A 43 -4.25 -9.71 6.26
C SER A 43 -2.78 -9.76 6.65
N GLU A 44 -1.90 -9.40 5.73
CA GLU A 44 -0.46 -9.31 6.01
C GLU A 44 -0.09 -8.07 6.81
N TYR A 45 1.04 -8.12 7.53
CA TYR A 45 1.57 -6.97 8.25
C TYR A 45 1.73 -5.75 7.35
N LEU A 46 1.28 -4.59 7.86
CA LEU A 46 1.27 -3.29 7.18
C LEU A 46 0.54 -3.27 5.82
N SER A 47 -0.21 -4.33 5.46
CA SER A 47 -0.84 -4.50 4.14
C SER A 47 0.14 -4.26 2.98
N HIS A 48 1.42 -4.60 3.22
CA HIS A 48 2.53 -4.21 2.36
C HIS A 48 2.43 -4.86 0.97
N ASN A 49 2.00 -6.12 0.91
CA ASN A 49 1.87 -6.86 -0.33
C ASN A 49 0.73 -6.32 -1.19
N VAL A 50 -0.42 -6.01 -0.58
CA VAL A 50 -1.52 -5.33 -1.28
C VAL A 50 -1.04 -4.01 -1.86
N THR A 51 -0.32 -3.20 -1.08
CA THR A 51 0.21 -1.91 -1.54
C THR A 51 1.12 -2.05 -2.75
N ILE A 52 2.11 -2.95 -2.70
CA ILE A 52 3.04 -3.17 -3.82
C ILE A 52 2.28 -3.71 -5.04
N LEU A 53 1.37 -4.67 -4.86
CA LEU A 53 0.61 -5.26 -5.96
C LEU A 53 -0.23 -4.20 -6.71
N LEU A 54 -0.92 -3.33 -5.97
CA LEU A 54 -1.71 -2.23 -6.54
C LEU A 54 -0.82 -1.20 -7.25
N ALA A 55 0.35 -0.88 -6.67
CA ALA A 55 1.33 0.02 -7.28
C ALA A 55 1.91 -0.55 -8.58
N LEU A 56 2.25 -1.84 -8.62
CA LEU A 56 2.74 -2.52 -9.83
C LEU A 56 1.69 -2.53 -10.94
N HIS A 57 0.42 -2.72 -10.60
CA HIS A 57 -0.68 -2.57 -11.58
C HIS A 57 -0.80 -1.15 -12.11
N ARG A 58 -0.66 -0.19 -11.20
CA ARG A 58 -0.37 1.23 -11.43
C ARG A 58 0.57 1.46 -12.61
N ILE A 59 1.81 1.08 -12.35
CA ILE A 59 2.99 1.38 -13.14
C ILE A 59 2.95 0.65 -14.48
N TYR A 60 2.40 -0.57 -14.54
CA TYR A 60 2.35 -1.35 -15.78
C TYR A 60 1.74 -0.57 -16.95
N ARG A 61 0.75 0.30 -16.67
CA ARG A 61 0.07 1.13 -17.69
C ARG A 61 0.95 2.22 -18.29
N GLU A 62 2.02 2.58 -17.59
CA GLU A 62 2.95 3.65 -17.97
C GLU A 62 4.24 3.08 -18.60
N LEU A 63 4.35 1.75 -18.74
CA LEU A 63 5.56 1.11 -19.27
C LEU A 63 5.58 1.10 -20.79
N GLU A 64 6.75 1.42 -21.33
CA GLU A 64 7.07 1.15 -22.73
C GLU A 64 7.23 -0.36 -22.99
N PRO A 65 6.93 -0.86 -24.19
CA PRO A 65 7.04 -2.29 -24.51
C PRO A 65 8.41 -2.90 -24.19
N SER A 66 9.48 -2.12 -24.30
CA SER A 66 10.85 -2.55 -23.98
C SER A 66 11.10 -2.76 -22.48
N GLN A 67 10.29 -2.15 -21.61
CA GLN A 67 10.40 -2.23 -20.16
C GLN A 67 9.60 -3.41 -19.57
N ILE A 68 8.58 -3.90 -20.30
CA ILE A 68 7.69 -4.96 -19.85
C ILE A 68 8.44 -6.24 -19.39
N PRO A 69 9.44 -6.76 -20.12
CA PRO A 69 10.12 -7.99 -19.67
C PRO A 69 10.82 -7.86 -18.32
N ALA A 70 11.51 -6.74 -18.09
CA ALA A 70 12.18 -6.49 -16.82
C ALA A 70 11.17 -6.29 -15.68
N PHE A 71 10.06 -5.60 -15.95
CA PHE A 71 8.95 -5.47 -15.02
C PHE A 71 8.34 -6.83 -14.65
N LEU A 72 8.06 -7.70 -15.63
CA LEU A 72 7.48 -9.02 -15.38
C LEU A 72 8.43 -9.91 -14.55
N ASN A 73 9.75 -9.79 -14.73
CA ASN A 73 10.73 -10.47 -13.88
C ASN A 73 10.62 -10.02 -12.42
N ARG A 74 10.52 -8.71 -12.16
CA ARG A 74 10.35 -8.20 -10.79
C ARG A 74 8.98 -8.54 -10.22
N PHE A 75 7.95 -8.50 -11.05
CA PHE A 75 6.60 -8.90 -10.66
C PHE A 75 6.58 -10.37 -10.23
N ILE A 76 7.26 -11.28 -10.96
CA ILE A 76 7.27 -12.69 -10.56
C ILE A 76 8.06 -12.94 -9.28
N GLU A 77 9.20 -12.27 -9.09
CA GLU A 77 9.98 -12.33 -7.85
C GLU A 77 9.12 -11.89 -6.66
N PHE A 78 8.36 -10.80 -6.82
CA PHE A 78 7.44 -10.32 -5.81
C PHE A 78 6.34 -11.36 -5.52
N VAL A 79 5.51 -11.71 -6.51
CA VAL A 79 4.34 -12.58 -6.24
C VAL A 79 4.73 -14.00 -5.82
N THR A 80 5.91 -14.52 -6.18
CA THR A 80 6.32 -15.86 -5.70
C THR A 80 6.92 -15.84 -4.30
N SER A 81 7.47 -14.71 -3.85
CA SER A 81 7.99 -14.56 -2.49
C SER A 81 6.89 -14.18 -1.48
N THR A 82 5.84 -13.49 -1.93
CA THR A 82 4.77 -13.01 -1.06
C THR A 82 3.53 -13.89 -1.03
N ASN A 83 3.33 -14.76 -2.02
CA ASN A 83 2.15 -15.60 -2.15
C ASN A 83 2.38 -16.99 -1.53
N SER A 84 2.94 -17.00 -0.32
CA SER A 84 2.94 -18.17 0.56
C SER A 84 1.54 -18.37 1.15
N ASP A 85 1.22 -19.60 1.56
CA ASP A 85 -0.10 -19.99 2.10
C ASP A 85 -0.38 -19.32 3.48
N GLY A 86 -0.39 -17.98 3.54
CA GLY A 86 -0.73 -17.20 4.72
C GLY A 86 -2.18 -17.45 5.16
N ASP A 87 -2.48 -17.14 6.42
CA ASP A 87 -3.81 -17.30 7.02
C ASP A 87 -4.88 -16.65 6.12
N GLN A 88 -5.58 -17.51 5.37
CA GLN A 88 -6.72 -17.11 4.55
C GLN A 88 -7.89 -16.85 5.49
N ASN A 89 -7.87 -15.68 6.14
CA ASN A 89 -9.04 -15.20 6.87
C ASN A 89 -10.07 -14.78 5.84
N ILE A 90 -11.06 -15.66 5.64
CA ILE A 90 -12.20 -15.37 4.78
C ILE A 90 -12.91 -14.16 5.37
N TYR A 91 -12.84 -13.04 4.64
CA TYR A 91 -13.64 -11.85 4.89
C TYR A 91 -15.11 -12.26 5.12
N ALA A 92 -15.62 -11.98 6.33
CA ALA A 92 -16.96 -12.40 6.74
C ALA A 92 -18.10 -11.52 6.17
N GLY A 93 -17.79 -10.57 5.28
CA GLY A 93 -18.78 -9.69 4.68
C GLY A 93 -19.05 -8.40 5.46
N GLU A 94 -18.25 -8.07 6.48
CA GLU A 94 -18.45 -6.84 7.26
C GLU A 94 -17.92 -5.60 6.52
N VAL A 95 -18.84 -4.83 5.95
CA VAL A 95 -18.49 -3.59 5.23
C VAL A 95 -18.19 -2.49 6.24
N VAL A 96 -16.95 -2.01 6.23
CA VAL A 96 -16.52 -0.85 7.03
C VAL A 96 -16.58 0.41 6.16
N GLY A 97 -17.23 1.45 6.67
CA GLY A 97 -17.30 2.74 5.99
C GLY A 97 -15.92 3.38 5.83
N LEU A 98 -15.64 3.95 4.65
CA LEU A 98 -14.36 4.57 4.31
C LEU A 98 -13.86 5.59 5.34
N ASP A 99 -14.77 6.43 5.85
CA ASP A 99 -14.48 7.40 6.92
C ASP A 99 -13.90 6.72 8.18
N LYS A 100 -14.49 5.60 8.62
CA LYS A 100 -13.96 4.83 9.76
C LYS A 100 -12.58 4.25 9.48
N VAL A 101 -12.32 3.83 8.23
CA VAL A 101 -10.99 3.32 7.83
C VAL A 101 -9.97 4.46 7.88
N LEU A 102 -10.30 5.63 7.32
CA LEU A 102 -9.43 6.80 7.34
C LEU A 102 -9.12 7.25 8.78
N GLN A 103 -10.14 7.35 9.63
CA GLN A 103 -9.99 7.69 11.04
C GLN A 103 -9.06 6.71 11.77
N ALA A 104 -9.21 5.41 11.52
CA ALA A 104 -8.32 4.41 12.10
C ALA A 104 -6.88 4.60 11.60
N CYS A 105 -6.69 4.83 10.29
CA CYS A 105 -5.37 5.07 9.70
C CYS A 105 -4.71 6.38 10.19
N LEU A 106 -5.49 7.42 10.50
CA LEU A 106 -4.96 8.67 11.06
C LEU A 106 -4.54 8.49 12.53
N LYS A 107 -5.29 7.70 13.29
CA LYS A 107 -4.99 7.37 14.69
C LYS A 107 -3.75 6.48 14.82
N GLN A 108 -3.62 5.51 13.92
CA GLN A 108 -2.48 4.61 13.84
C GLN A 108 -2.03 4.53 12.40
N PHE A 109 -1.12 5.43 11.99
CA PHE A 109 -0.62 5.48 10.62
C PHE A 109 0.45 4.40 10.34
N GLY A 110 0.95 3.73 11.38
CA GLY A 110 1.95 2.65 11.28
C GLY A 110 3.35 3.15 10.87
N PHE A 111 4.30 2.23 10.73
CA PHE A 111 5.66 2.53 10.28
C PHE A 111 5.66 3.41 9.04
N PHE A 112 6.30 4.59 9.07
CA PHE A 112 6.32 5.54 7.94
C PHE A 112 4.94 5.85 7.29
N GLY A 113 3.84 5.72 8.04
CA GLY A 113 2.51 5.99 7.51
C GLY A 113 1.95 4.93 6.56
N HIS A 114 2.42 3.67 6.65
CA HIS A 114 1.97 2.55 5.81
C HIS A 114 0.44 2.41 5.72
N ASN A 115 -0.32 2.64 6.80
CA ASN A 115 -1.77 2.51 6.74
C ASN A 115 -2.40 3.56 5.80
N LEU A 116 -1.86 4.78 5.78
CA LEU A 116 -2.29 5.85 4.87
C LEU A 116 -1.82 5.61 3.43
N ILE A 117 -0.62 5.05 3.25
CA ILE A 117 -0.09 4.64 1.94
C ILE A 117 -1.00 3.55 1.35
N THR A 118 -1.31 2.52 2.12
CA THR A 118 -2.20 1.42 1.70
C THR A 118 -3.59 1.94 1.36
N LEU A 119 -4.18 2.79 2.22
CA LEU A 119 -5.48 3.41 1.93
C LEU A 119 -5.47 4.15 0.60
N THR A 120 -4.41 4.92 0.34
CA THR A 120 -4.24 5.67 -0.91
C THR A 120 -4.24 4.74 -2.11
N TRP A 121 -3.51 3.62 -2.07
CA TRP A 121 -3.47 2.67 -3.17
C TRP A 121 -4.81 1.95 -3.40
N ILE A 122 -5.50 1.56 -2.32
CA ILE A 122 -6.86 0.99 -2.43
C ILE A 122 -7.80 1.98 -3.12
N LEU A 123 -7.78 3.26 -2.72
CA LEU A 123 -8.60 4.31 -3.32
C LEU A 123 -8.25 4.56 -4.79
N ARG A 124 -6.96 4.60 -5.13
CA ARG A 124 -6.47 4.77 -6.51
C ARG A 124 -6.86 3.64 -7.43
N CYS A 125 -7.06 2.44 -6.89
CA CYS A 125 -7.40 1.23 -7.65
C CYS A 125 -8.88 0.84 -7.52
N LYS A 126 -9.74 1.65 -6.89
CA LYS A 126 -11.15 1.34 -6.69
C LYS A 126 -11.87 0.87 -7.97
N GLU A 127 -11.62 1.54 -9.10
CA GLU A 127 -12.29 1.25 -10.37
C GLU A 127 -11.84 -0.06 -11.04
N VAL A 128 -10.72 -0.65 -10.60
CA VAL A 128 -10.22 -1.93 -11.13
C VAL A 128 -10.45 -3.12 -10.19
N LEU A 129 -10.93 -2.84 -8.98
CA LEU A 129 -11.25 -3.84 -7.97
C LEU A 129 -12.73 -4.23 -8.06
N SER A 130 -13.04 -5.50 -7.83
CA SER A 130 -14.43 -5.88 -7.56
C SER A 130 -14.87 -5.24 -6.23
N LYS A 131 -16.18 -5.07 -6.05
CA LYS A 131 -16.71 -4.53 -4.79
C LYS A 131 -16.26 -5.36 -3.59
N GLU A 132 -16.29 -6.69 -3.74
CA GLU A 132 -15.89 -7.63 -2.69
C GLU A 132 -14.39 -7.50 -2.36
N GLN A 133 -13.54 -7.30 -3.37
CA GLN A 133 -12.11 -7.09 -3.16
C GLN A 133 -11.84 -5.75 -2.45
N TYR A 134 -12.50 -4.69 -2.89
CA TYR A 134 -12.38 -3.36 -2.30
C TYR A 134 -12.84 -3.36 -0.83
N ASP A 135 -14.02 -3.92 -0.54
CA ASP A 135 -14.58 -3.98 0.80
C ASP A 135 -13.70 -4.85 1.72
N ALA A 136 -13.18 -5.97 1.23
CA ALA A 136 -12.27 -6.83 2.00
C ALA A 136 -10.94 -6.16 2.31
N MET A 137 -10.33 -5.44 1.34
CA MET A 137 -9.09 -4.69 1.57
C MET A 137 -9.29 -3.55 2.58
N LEU A 138 -10.41 -2.84 2.50
CA LEU A 138 -10.75 -1.81 3.50
C LEU A 138 -10.96 -2.40 4.89
N PHE A 139 -11.64 -3.54 4.99
CA PHE A 139 -11.84 -4.24 6.26
C PHE A 139 -10.52 -4.71 6.86
N ASN A 140 -9.64 -5.30 6.06
CA ASN A 140 -8.33 -5.76 6.52
C ASN A 140 -7.48 -4.59 7.02
N LEU A 141 -7.45 -3.49 6.26
CA LEU A 141 -6.74 -2.27 6.66
C LEU A 141 -7.33 -1.67 7.95
N TYR A 142 -8.66 -1.63 8.08
CA TYR A 142 -9.32 -1.18 9.31
C TYR A 142 -8.94 -2.05 10.51
N ARG A 143 -8.94 -3.37 10.35
CA ARG A 143 -8.55 -4.31 11.40
C ARG A 143 -7.10 -4.07 11.81
N GLN A 144 -6.20 -3.92 10.83
CA GLN A 144 -4.79 -3.68 11.06
C GLN A 144 -4.54 -2.36 11.81
N ALA A 145 -5.18 -1.27 11.38
CA ALA A 145 -5.05 0.04 12.04
C ALA A 145 -5.64 0.07 13.47
N ASN A 146 -6.44 -0.93 13.87
CA ASN A 146 -6.99 -1.06 15.22
C ASN A 146 -6.39 -2.23 16.03
N SER A 147 -5.45 -2.98 15.44
CA SER A 147 -4.76 -4.08 16.13
C SER A 147 -3.39 -3.60 16.63
N PRO A 148 -2.82 -4.22 17.67
CA PRO A 148 -1.42 -4.03 18.02
C PRO A 148 -0.51 -4.33 16.82
N LEU A 149 0.59 -3.59 16.70
CA LEU A 149 1.59 -3.84 15.68
C LEU A 149 2.38 -5.11 16.01
N GLU A 150 2.84 -5.82 14.98
CA GLU A 150 3.68 -6.99 15.14
C GLU A 150 5.08 -6.60 15.64
N ASP A 151 5.58 -5.45 15.20
CA ASP A 151 6.82 -4.84 15.69
C ASP A 151 6.51 -3.62 16.59
N PRO A 152 6.86 -3.65 17.89
CA PRO A 152 6.69 -2.51 18.77
C PRO A 152 7.47 -1.26 18.34
N ASP A 153 8.58 -1.41 17.61
CA ASP A 153 9.39 -0.27 17.13
C ASP A 153 8.68 0.51 16.01
N ASP A 154 7.61 -0.05 15.44
CA ASP A 154 6.75 0.60 14.45
C ASP A 154 5.64 1.46 15.07
N GLU A 155 5.52 1.46 16.40
CA GLU A 155 4.54 2.30 17.11
C GLU A 155 4.85 3.80 16.96
N ILE A 156 3.80 4.61 17.03
CA ILE A 156 3.92 6.06 16.98
C ILE A 156 4.60 6.56 18.27
N ASP A 157 5.74 7.24 18.13
CA ASP A 157 6.42 7.93 19.23
C ASP A 157 5.52 9.05 19.75
N GLN A 158 4.84 8.79 20.86
CA GLN A 158 3.88 9.71 21.47
C GLN A 158 4.55 11.02 21.91
N ALA A 159 5.84 11.01 22.22
CA ALA A 159 6.56 12.23 22.61
C ALA A 159 6.82 13.14 21.40
N ILE A 160 7.05 12.57 20.21
CA ILE A 160 7.12 13.36 18.96
C ILE A 160 5.72 13.82 18.55
N LEU A 161 4.73 12.94 18.61
CA LEU A 161 3.36 13.26 18.20
C LEU A 161 2.79 14.42 19.02
N ALA A 162 3.03 14.45 20.34
CA ALA A 162 2.61 15.53 21.22
C ALA A 162 3.24 16.90 20.90
N GLN A 163 4.36 16.93 20.15
CA GLN A 163 5.00 18.17 19.71
C GLN A 163 4.44 18.70 18.37
N CYS A 164 3.66 17.89 17.66
CA CYS A 164 3.08 18.27 16.37
C CYS A 164 1.88 19.18 16.57
N GLN A 165 1.77 20.22 15.74
CA GLN A 165 0.69 21.19 15.85
C GLN A 165 -0.50 20.78 14.99
N SER A 166 -1.62 20.46 15.63
CA SER A 166 -2.91 20.30 14.94
C SER A 166 -3.51 21.67 14.62
N SER A 167 -3.01 22.30 13.56
CA SER A 167 -3.58 23.50 12.95
C SER A 167 -3.66 23.27 11.45
N ASP A 168 -4.74 23.68 10.81
CA ASP A 168 -4.83 23.65 9.35
C ASP A 168 -4.05 24.83 8.77
N ASN A 169 -2.74 24.64 8.62
CA ASN A 169 -1.86 25.54 7.89
C ASN A 169 -1.38 24.83 6.62
N SER A 170 -1.97 25.20 5.47
CA SER A 170 -1.65 24.60 4.17
C SER A 170 -0.18 24.80 3.78
N ASP A 171 0.42 25.95 4.09
CA ASP A 171 1.82 26.23 3.73
C ASP A 171 2.77 25.33 4.53
N GLU A 172 2.48 25.12 5.82
CA GLU A 172 3.25 24.18 6.65
C GLU A 172 3.12 22.73 6.15
N PHE A 173 1.93 22.33 5.70
CA PHE A 173 1.74 21.01 5.10
C PHE A 173 2.63 20.82 3.88
N TYR A 174 2.58 21.74 2.90
CA TYR A 174 3.37 21.62 1.69
C TYR A 174 4.88 21.74 1.96
N ASN A 175 5.29 22.55 2.92
CA ASN A 175 6.68 22.62 3.36
C ASN A 175 7.15 21.27 3.94
N ASN A 176 6.33 20.60 4.76
CA ASN A 176 6.66 19.29 5.31
C ASN A 176 6.69 18.21 4.23
N VAL A 177 5.70 18.18 3.32
CA VAL A 177 5.71 17.28 2.15
C VAL A 177 6.97 17.49 1.31
N HIS A 178 7.33 18.75 1.02
CA HIS A 178 8.54 19.07 0.27
C HIS A 178 9.81 18.57 1.00
N ARG A 179 9.87 18.72 2.32
CA ARG A 179 10.97 18.17 3.14
C ARG A 179 11.03 16.64 3.05
N LEU A 180 9.90 15.95 3.17
CA LEU A 180 9.83 14.50 3.03
C LEU A 180 10.39 14.02 1.68
N VAL A 181 10.09 14.73 0.60
CA VAL A 181 10.56 14.35 -0.74
C VAL A 181 12.05 14.66 -0.95
N PHE A 182 12.53 15.83 -0.51
CA PHE A 182 13.82 16.36 -0.97
C PHE A 182 14.90 16.49 0.12
N LYS A 183 14.54 16.53 1.40
CA LYS A 183 15.50 16.83 2.49
C LYS A 183 16.10 15.57 3.12
N TYR A 184 15.38 14.45 3.07
CA TYR A 184 15.78 13.20 3.71
C TYR A 184 16.12 12.14 2.65
N THR A 185 16.94 11.16 3.00
CA THR A 185 17.34 10.06 2.08
C THR A 185 17.41 8.70 2.79
N THR A 186 16.90 8.61 4.01
CA THR A 186 17.09 7.44 4.88
C THR A 186 16.16 6.29 4.50
N ASN A 187 14.97 6.59 3.96
CA ASN A 187 13.98 5.57 3.63
C ASN A 187 13.05 6.01 2.50
N LEU A 188 12.87 5.17 1.47
CA LEU A 188 11.98 5.45 0.33
C LEU A 188 10.53 5.74 0.76
N HIS A 189 10.08 5.18 1.88
CA HIS A 189 8.72 5.37 2.37
C HIS A 189 8.37 6.83 2.67
N GLN A 190 9.36 7.70 2.89
CA GLN A 190 9.12 9.15 3.02
C GLN A 190 8.46 9.74 1.76
N ILE A 191 8.86 9.28 0.56
CA ILE A 191 8.35 9.80 -0.72
C ILE A 191 6.95 9.24 -0.98
N THR A 192 6.75 7.95 -0.72
CA THR A 192 5.43 7.33 -0.89
C THR A 192 4.42 7.85 0.12
N LEU A 193 4.85 8.17 1.35
CA LEU A 193 4.01 8.87 2.33
C LEU A 193 3.68 10.29 1.85
N ALA A 194 4.66 11.06 1.38
CA ALA A 194 4.42 12.40 0.89
C ALA A 194 3.36 12.44 -0.24
N ASP A 195 3.47 11.52 -1.20
CA ASP A 195 2.47 11.31 -2.26
C ASP A 195 1.09 10.93 -1.71
N ALA A 196 1.04 9.99 -0.76
CA ALA A 196 -0.20 9.59 -0.09
C ALA A 196 -0.88 10.74 0.64
N LEU A 197 -0.12 11.54 1.38
CA LEU A 197 -0.63 12.69 2.12
C LEU A 197 -1.24 13.75 1.19
N CYS A 198 -0.60 14.04 0.05
CA CYS A 198 -1.17 14.95 -0.95
C CYS A 198 -2.49 14.43 -1.50
N PHE A 199 -2.52 13.15 -1.91
CA PHE A 199 -3.73 12.52 -2.44
C PHE A 199 -4.88 12.51 -1.43
N LEU A 200 -4.60 12.16 -0.17
CA LEU A 200 -5.61 12.12 0.89
C LEU A 200 -6.10 13.53 1.25
N ARG A 201 -5.23 14.54 1.26
CA ARG A 201 -5.63 15.93 1.54
C ARG A 201 -6.58 16.47 0.48
N GLU A 202 -6.33 16.19 -0.79
CA GLU A 202 -7.22 16.57 -1.89
C GLU A 202 -8.58 15.86 -1.79
N ARG A 203 -8.58 14.60 -1.35
CA ARG A 203 -9.79 13.77 -1.30
C ARG A 203 -10.65 14.02 -0.05
N PHE A 204 -10.01 14.36 1.06
CA PHE A 204 -10.62 14.53 2.39
C PHE A 204 -10.13 15.83 3.04
N PRO A 205 -10.52 17.00 2.51
CA PRO A 205 -10.09 18.30 3.04
C PRO A 205 -10.50 18.52 4.51
N GLU A 206 -11.55 17.85 4.99
CA GLU A 206 -11.97 17.86 6.38
C GLU A 206 -10.93 17.28 7.36
N HIS A 207 -9.96 16.50 6.88
CA HIS A 207 -8.86 15.92 7.67
C HIS A 207 -7.50 16.60 7.43
N ALA A 208 -7.51 17.83 6.89
CA ALA A 208 -6.29 18.54 6.54
C ALA A 208 -5.34 18.77 7.74
N ALA A 209 -5.88 18.99 8.94
CA ALA A 209 -5.10 19.20 10.15
C ALA A 209 -4.40 17.91 10.61
N GLU A 210 -5.11 16.77 10.58
CA GLU A 210 -4.58 15.46 10.95
C GLU A 210 -3.51 15.00 9.95
N LEU A 211 -3.76 15.18 8.64
CA LEU A 211 -2.77 14.84 7.60
C LEU A 211 -1.50 15.71 7.69
N LYS A 212 -1.64 17.00 8.04
CA LYS A 212 -0.50 17.86 8.35
C LYS A 212 0.25 17.39 9.59
N CYS A 213 -0.46 16.99 10.64
CA CYS A 213 0.16 16.43 11.84
C CYS A 213 1.04 15.21 11.50
N VAL A 214 0.56 14.30 10.65
CA VAL A 214 1.35 13.15 10.17
C VAL A 214 2.59 13.59 9.39
N ALA A 215 2.46 14.56 8.48
CA ALA A 215 3.60 15.09 7.72
C ALA A 215 4.68 15.70 8.65
N GLU A 216 4.24 16.46 9.66
CA GLU A 216 5.11 17.08 10.66
C GLU A 216 5.80 16.03 11.54
N TYR A 217 5.02 15.05 12.03
CA TYR A 217 5.54 13.93 12.81
C TYR A 217 6.68 13.23 12.09
N GLN A 218 6.48 12.88 10.80
CA GLN A 218 7.48 12.16 10.05
C GLN A 218 8.75 12.99 9.82
N CYS A 219 8.62 14.30 9.55
CA CYS A 219 9.77 15.19 9.45
C CYS A 219 10.57 15.25 10.76
N ARG A 220 9.90 15.33 11.91
CA ARG A 220 10.53 15.38 13.23
C ARG A 220 11.22 14.07 13.58
N LEU A 221 10.59 12.93 13.26
CA LEU A 221 11.17 11.60 13.46
C LEU A 221 12.48 11.44 12.67
N LEU A 222 12.51 11.95 11.43
CA LEU A 222 13.69 11.90 10.55
C LEU A 222 14.80 12.91 10.92
N GLU A 223 14.54 13.84 11.84
CA GLU A 223 15.52 14.82 12.32
C GLU A 223 16.23 14.40 13.61
N LYS A 224 15.78 13.31 14.24
CA LYS A 224 16.51 12.64 15.33
C LYS A 224 17.72 11.88 14.76
#